data_AF-D6Z9K6-F1
#
_entry.id   AF-D6Z9K6-F1
#
_cell.length_a   1.000
_cell.length_b   1.000
_cell.length_c   1.000
_cell.angle_alpha   90.00
_cell.angle_beta   90.00
_cell.angle_gamma   90.00
#
_symmetry.space_group_name_H-M   'P 1'
#
loop_
_entity.id
_entity.type
_entity.pdbx_description
1 polymer ?
#
loop_
_entity_poly.entity_id
_entity_poly.type
_entity_poly.pdbx_seq_one_letter_code
_entity_poly.pdbx_strand_id
1 'polypeptide(L)'
;MITEQEVVLVLRKISANDKRKPDQFELDEFVSAARRHNWTYREACAQVDAFFDIPRGGERITHGHITAGIKADRRHPKPVADVLQLEGPKPASEDNPDRQRVLAMVRELSRKFSMPEETAR
;
A
#
# COMPACT_ATOMS: atom_id res chain seq x y z
N MET A 1 12.18 8.75 -18.15
CA MET A 1 12.21 10.01 -17.38
C MET A 1 11.03 10.85 -17.85
N ILE A 2 10.28 11.45 -16.94
CA ILE A 2 9.09 12.25 -17.25
C ILE A 2 9.47 13.58 -17.93
N THR A 3 8.68 13.98 -18.91
CA THR A 3 8.79 15.25 -19.62
C THR A 3 7.99 16.36 -18.92
N GLU A 4 8.26 17.62 -19.26
CA GLU A 4 7.51 18.75 -18.71
C GLU A 4 6.02 18.71 -19.08
N GLN A 5 5.70 18.30 -20.31
CA GLN A 5 4.32 18.11 -20.76
C GLN A 5 3.61 17.02 -19.93
N GLU A 6 4.29 15.93 -19.62
CA GLU A 6 3.75 14.89 -18.73
C GLU A 6 3.58 15.38 -17.29
N VAL A 7 4.44 16.26 -16.78
CA VAL A 7 4.24 16.90 -15.47
C VAL A 7 2.98 17.78 -15.47
N VAL A 8 2.72 18.52 -16.55
CA VAL A 8 1.47 19.28 -16.72
C VAL A 8 0.25 18.35 -16.67
N LEU A 9 0.33 17.15 -17.28
CA LEU A 9 -0.75 16.16 -17.20
C LEU A 9 -0.95 15.63 -15.77
N VAL A 10 0.12 15.42 -15.02
CA VAL A 10 0.05 15.04 -13.59
C VAL A 10 -0.62 16.15 -12.77
N LEU A 11 -0.25 17.41 -12.97
CA LEU A 11 -0.87 18.55 -12.28
C LEU A 11 -2.36 18.72 -12.64
N ARG A 12 -2.73 18.51 -13.90
CA ARG A 12 -4.15 18.49 -14.31
C ARG A 12 -4.93 17.40 -13.58
N LYS A 13 -4.33 16.22 -13.42
CA LYS A 13 -4.93 15.11 -12.66
C LYS A 13 -5.11 15.46 -11.18
N ILE A 14 -4.13 16.13 -10.58
CA ILE A 14 -4.23 16.65 -9.21
C ILE A 14 -5.39 17.64 -9.10
N SER A 15 -5.45 18.62 -9.99
CA SER A 15 -6.51 19.64 -10.01
C SER A 15 -7.91 19.08 -10.25
N ALA A 16 -8.03 17.96 -10.97
CA ALA A 16 -9.31 17.29 -11.16
C ALA A 16 -9.91 16.81 -9.82
N ASN A 17 -9.06 16.40 -8.88
CA ASN A 17 -9.43 15.93 -7.55
C ASN A 17 -9.52 17.07 -6.52
N ASP A 18 -8.52 17.96 -6.45
CA ASP A 18 -8.43 19.05 -5.44
C ASP A 18 -9.22 20.32 -5.83
N LYS A 19 -9.71 20.44 -7.08
CA LYS A 19 -10.38 21.63 -7.64
C LYS A 19 -9.57 22.94 -7.61
N ARG A 20 -8.35 22.93 -7.09
CA ARG A 20 -7.40 24.05 -7.12
C ARG A 20 -6.64 24.06 -8.45
N LYS A 21 -6.45 25.25 -9.02
CA LYS A 21 -5.65 25.44 -10.24
C LYS A 21 -4.16 25.51 -9.87
N PRO A 22 -3.28 24.83 -10.61
CA PRO A 22 -1.86 24.94 -10.39
C PRO A 22 -1.37 26.28 -10.97
N ASP A 23 -0.44 26.91 -10.28
CA ASP A 23 0.26 28.09 -10.78
C ASP A 23 1.61 27.69 -11.41
N GLN A 24 2.30 28.68 -12.01
CA GLN A 24 3.59 28.44 -12.66
C GLN A 24 4.66 28.00 -11.65
N PHE A 25 4.61 28.52 -10.42
CA PHE A 25 5.57 28.18 -9.38
C PHE A 25 5.47 26.70 -8.99
N GLU A 26 4.25 26.20 -8.80
CA GLU A 26 4.00 24.78 -8.54
C GLU A 26 4.46 23.90 -9.71
N LEU A 27 4.25 24.33 -10.96
CA LEU A 27 4.77 23.61 -12.12
C LEU A 27 6.30 23.49 -12.07
N ASP A 28 7.00 24.59 -11.81
CA ASP A 28 8.46 24.63 -11.77
C ASP A 28 9.01 23.73 -10.64
N GLU A 29 8.37 23.74 -9.47
CA GLU A 29 8.71 22.86 -8.34
C GLU A 29 8.55 21.38 -8.71
N PHE A 30 7.43 21.02 -9.33
CA PHE A 30 7.17 19.63 -9.73
C PHE A 30 8.15 19.17 -10.81
N VAL A 31 8.45 20.00 -11.80
CA VAL A 31 9.44 19.70 -12.85
C VAL A 31 10.83 19.48 -12.23
N SER A 32 11.23 20.35 -11.29
CA SER A 32 12.51 20.24 -10.59
C SER A 32 12.60 18.95 -9.76
N ALA A 33 11.57 18.65 -8.97
CA ALA A 33 11.51 17.43 -8.17
C ALA A 33 11.52 16.17 -9.04
N ALA A 34 10.75 16.17 -10.14
CA ALA A 34 10.63 15.05 -11.05
C ALA A 34 11.95 14.73 -11.76
N ARG A 35 12.69 15.75 -12.20
CA ARG A 35 14.04 15.61 -12.76
C ARG A 35 15.02 15.10 -11.72
N ARG A 36 15.04 15.71 -10.53
CA ARG A 36 15.95 15.33 -9.43
C ARG A 36 15.79 13.88 -9.00
N HIS A 37 14.56 13.36 -9.03
CA HIS A 37 14.24 12.02 -8.53
C HIS A 37 13.93 11.00 -9.63
N ASN A 38 14.17 11.37 -10.90
CA ASN A 38 13.95 10.53 -12.07
C ASN A 38 12.55 9.88 -12.06
N TRP A 39 11.51 10.69 -11.90
CA TRP A 39 10.15 10.18 -11.98
C TRP A 39 9.85 9.66 -13.39
N THR A 40 8.94 8.69 -13.46
CA THR A 40 8.20 8.35 -14.68
C THR A 40 6.77 8.86 -14.57
N TYR A 41 6.13 9.13 -15.71
CA TYR A 41 4.72 9.54 -15.74
C TYR A 41 3.80 8.53 -15.02
N ARG A 42 4.02 7.24 -15.28
CA ARG A 42 3.26 6.14 -14.66
C ARG A 42 3.38 6.14 -13.13
N GLU A 43 4.61 6.24 -12.59
CA GLU A 43 4.83 6.29 -11.14
C GLU A 43 4.15 7.51 -10.51
N ALA A 44 4.31 8.69 -11.11
CA ALA A 44 3.69 9.92 -10.59
C ALA A 44 2.16 9.82 -10.58
N CYS A 45 1.54 9.34 -11.66
CA CYS A 45 0.10 9.14 -11.72
C CYS A 45 -0.40 8.12 -10.69
N ALA A 46 0.32 7.02 -10.47
CA ALA A 46 -0.04 6.02 -9.48
C ALA A 46 -0.01 6.58 -8.06
N GLN A 47 0.95 7.46 -7.75
CA GLN A 47 1.02 8.12 -6.45
C GLN A 47 -0.05 9.20 -6.28
N VAL A 48 -0.45 9.90 -7.33
CA VAL A 48 -1.61 10.79 -7.28
C VAL A 48 -2.88 10.00 -6.95
N ASP A 49 -3.10 8.86 -7.62
CA ASP A 49 -4.26 8.01 -7.34
C ASP A 49 -4.24 7.50 -5.89
N ALA A 50 -3.09 6.97 -5.44
CA ALA A 50 -2.92 6.46 -4.08
C ALA A 50 -3.12 7.56 -3.00
N PHE A 51 -2.75 8.81 -3.30
CA PHE A 51 -2.95 9.92 -2.37
C PHE A 51 -4.44 10.22 -2.14
N PHE A 52 -5.24 10.21 -3.21
CA PHE A 52 -6.67 10.55 -3.16
C PHE A 52 -7.58 9.36 -2.82
N ASP A 53 -7.07 8.13 -2.85
CA ASP A 53 -7.82 6.93 -2.41
C ASP A 53 -8.14 6.96 -0.91
N ILE A 54 -7.31 7.65 -0.12
CA ILE A 54 -7.49 7.78 1.34
C ILE A 54 -8.01 9.19 1.66
N PRO A 55 -9.14 9.33 2.38
CA PRO A 55 -9.64 10.64 2.82
C PRO A 55 -8.64 11.35 3.76
N ARG A 56 -8.12 12.51 3.34
CA ARG A 56 -7.10 13.29 4.08
C ARG A 56 -7.59 14.66 4.57
N GLY A 57 -8.91 14.85 4.69
CA GLY A 57 -9.47 16.09 5.25
C GLY A 57 -9.14 17.37 4.47
N GLY A 58 -8.95 17.28 3.15
CA GLY A 58 -8.63 18.44 2.30
C GLY A 58 -7.14 18.80 2.22
N GLU A 59 -6.26 17.91 2.70
CA GLU A 59 -4.82 18.01 2.51
C GLU A 59 -4.46 18.17 1.03
N ARG A 60 -3.62 19.17 0.73
CA ARG A 60 -3.11 19.39 -0.63
C ARG A 60 -1.97 18.41 -0.92
N ILE A 61 -2.05 17.71 -2.05
CA ILE A 61 -0.93 16.93 -2.54
C ILE A 61 0.23 17.85 -2.94
N THR A 62 1.46 17.42 -2.67
CA THR A 62 2.68 18.17 -2.97
C THR A 62 3.66 17.27 -3.69
N HIS A 63 4.69 17.85 -4.31
CA HIS A 63 5.76 17.09 -4.96
C HIS A 63 6.50 16.16 -3.97
N GLY A 64 6.52 16.52 -2.67
CA GLY A 64 7.08 15.71 -1.59
C GLY A 64 6.31 14.41 -1.38
N HIS A 65 4.97 14.46 -1.39
CA HIS A 65 4.11 13.29 -1.27
C HIS A 65 4.38 12.28 -2.40
N ILE A 66 4.44 12.76 -3.65
CA ILE A 66 4.73 11.91 -4.81
C ILE A 66 6.13 11.31 -4.69
N THR A 67 7.16 12.12 -4.37
CA THR A 67 8.53 11.62 -4.21
C THR A 67 8.63 10.54 -3.15
N ALA A 68 7.99 10.75 -1.99
CA ALA A 68 8.00 9.80 -0.89
C ALA A 68 7.34 8.48 -1.30
N GLY A 69 6.18 8.56 -1.96
CA GLY A 69 5.47 7.40 -2.49
C GLY A 69 6.28 6.60 -3.51
N ILE A 70 6.87 7.29 -4.51
CA ILE A 70 7.74 6.64 -5.51
C ILE A 70 8.94 5.96 -4.84
N LYS A 71 9.58 6.62 -3.86
CA LYS A 71 10.70 6.03 -3.12
C LYS A 71 10.26 4.82 -2.29
N ALA A 72 9.08 4.85 -1.69
CA ALA A 72 8.53 3.71 -0.95
C ALA A 72 8.28 2.53 -1.89
N ASP A 73 7.63 2.75 -3.03
CA ASP A 73 7.37 1.72 -4.04
C ASP A 73 8.66 1.09 -4.58
N ARG A 74 9.70 1.90 -4.81
CA ARG A 74 11.00 1.41 -5.29
C ARG A 74 11.77 0.60 -4.23
N ARG A 75 11.62 0.96 -2.95
CA ARG A 75 12.26 0.22 -1.84
C ARG A 75 11.54 -1.10 -1.53
N HIS A 76 10.22 -1.08 -1.66
CA HIS A 76 9.36 -2.22 -1.39
C HIS A 76 8.53 -2.50 -2.64
N PRO A 77 9.14 -3.10 -3.69
CA PRO A 77 8.37 -3.50 -4.85
C PRO A 77 7.21 -4.35 -4.37
N LYS A 78 5.99 -4.00 -4.79
CA LYS A 78 4.78 -4.73 -4.42
C LYS A 78 5.03 -6.23 -4.64
N PRO A 79 4.60 -7.11 -3.73
CA PRO A 79 4.74 -8.53 -3.94
C PRO A 79 4.12 -8.83 -5.31
N VAL A 80 4.96 -9.29 -6.24
CA VAL A 80 4.48 -9.73 -7.55
C VAL A 80 3.44 -10.80 -7.23
N ALA A 81 2.25 -10.71 -7.82
CA ALA A 81 1.22 -11.74 -7.60
C ALA A 81 1.75 -13.15 -7.90
N ASP A 82 2.82 -13.26 -8.68
CA ASP A 82 3.59 -14.49 -8.94
C ASP A 82 4.25 -15.09 -7.68
N VAL A 83 4.54 -14.31 -6.64
CA VAL A 83 5.03 -14.81 -5.33
C VAL A 83 3.88 -15.43 -4.51
N LEU A 84 2.63 -15.02 -4.76
CA LEU A 84 1.43 -15.69 -4.24
C LEU A 84 1.05 -16.93 -5.04
N GLN A 85 1.58 -17.09 -6.25
CA GLN A 85 1.48 -18.31 -7.08
C GLN A 85 2.69 -19.24 -6.95
N LEU A 86 3.56 -19.03 -5.95
CA LEU A 86 4.27 -20.16 -5.40
C LEU A 86 3.19 -21.05 -4.78
N GLU A 87 2.73 -22.04 -5.54
CA GLU A 87 2.32 -23.33 -5.01
C GLU A 87 3.50 -23.85 -4.17
N GLY A 88 3.67 -23.26 -2.98
CA GLY A 88 4.60 -23.77 -2.01
C GLY A 88 4.25 -25.24 -1.82
N PRO A 89 5.23 -26.15 -1.73
CA PRO A 89 4.93 -27.53 -1.42
C PRO A 89 4.02 -27.50 -0.19
N LYS A 90 2.89 -28.22 -0.26
CA LYS A 90 1.99 -28.42 0.89
C LYS A 90 2.87 -28.55 2.12
N PRO A 91 2.66 -27.74 3.18
CA PRO A 91 3.53 -27.82 4.34
C PRO A 91 3.59 -29.29 4.75
N ALA A 92 4.81 -29.83 4.93
CA ALA A 92 5.07 -31.26 5.20
C ALA A 92 4.35 -31.82 6.45
N SER A 93 3.51 -31.01 7.09
CA SER A 93 2.71 -31.29 8.26
C SER A 93 1.23 -31.56 8.00
N GLU A 94 0.71 -31.51 6.76
CA GLU A 94 -0.69 -31.89 6.51
C GLU A 94 -0.95 -33.37 6.84
N ASP A 95 0.03 -34.24 6.59
CA ASP A 95 -0.02 -35.66 6.96
C ASP A 95 0.70 -35.99 8.28
N ASN A 96 1.13 -34.99 9.07
CA ASN A 96 1.88 -35.27 10.29
C ASN A 96 0.93 -35.54 11.48
N PRO A 97 0.81 -36.80 11.95
CA PRO A 97 -0.11 -37.17 13.03
C PRO A 97 0.22 -36.49 14.36
N ASP A 98 1.47 -36.04 14.55
CA ASP A 98 1.88 -35.37 15.79
C ASP A 98 1.27 -33.97 15.90
N ARG A 99 1.05 -33.26 14.78
CA ARG A 99 0.34 -31.98 14.80
C ARG A 99 -1.12 -32.15 15.19
N GLN A 100 -1.77 -33.22 14.72
CA GLN A 100 -3.15 -33.52 15.10
C GLN A 100 -3.26 -33.86 16.59
N ARG A 101 -2.28 -34.61 17.14
CA ARG A 101 -2.18 -34.86 18.59
C ARG A 101 -1.99 -33.58 19.38
N VAL A 102 -1.08 -32.70 18.97
CA VAL A 102 -0.84 -31.42 19.66
C VAL A 102 -2.08 -30.54 19.62
N LEU A 103 -2.76 -30.45 18.48
CA LEU A 103 -4.02 -29.69 18.36
C LEU A 103 -5.14 -30.31 19.20
N ALA A 104 -5.21 -31.63 19.32
CA ALA A 104 -6.16 -32.30 20.21
C ALA A 104 -5.88 -31.98 21.69
N MET A 105 -4.60 -32.04 22.11
CA MET A 105 -4.19 -31.67 23.47
C MET A 105 -4.51 -30.21 23.81
N VAL A 106 -4.27 -29.28 22.88
CA VAL A 106 -4.62 -27.86 23.06
C VAL A 106 -6.14 -27.67 23.18
N ARG A 107 -6.93 -28.40 22.39
CA ARG A 107 -8.40 -28.36 22.49
C ARG A 107 -8.92 -28.91 23.82
N GLU A 108 -8.32 -29.98 24.33
CA GLU A 108 -8.66 -30.53 25.66
C GLU A 108 -8.32 -29.55 26.78
N LEU A 109 -7.12 -28.96 26.75
CA LEU A 109 -6.72 -27.94 27.71
C LEU A 109 -7.66 -26.75 27.67
N SER A 110 -8.00 -26.24 26.48
CA SER A 110 -8.93 -25.14 26.34
C SER A 110 -10.32 -25.45 26.90
N ARG A 111 -10.84 -26.68 26.76
CA ARG A 111 -12.11 -27.07 27.39
C ARG A 111 -12.00 -27.17 28.90
N LYS A 112 -10.88 -27.68 29.41
CA LYS A 112 -10.65 -27.84 30.85
C LYS A 112 -10.47 -26.50 31.57
N PHE A 113 -9.96 -25.49 30.87
CA PHE A 113 -9.75 -24.14 31.39
C PHE A 113 -10.82 -23.12 30.96
N SER A 114 -11.76 -23.48 30.08
CA SER A 114 -13.00 -22.72 29.89
C SER A 114 -13.91 -22.96 31.08
N MET A 115 -13.92 -21.99 32.00
CA MET A 115 -14.84 -21.92 33.13
C MET A 115 -16.30 -21.97 32.63
N PRO A 116 -17.22 -22.65 33.33
CA PRO A 116 -18.65 -22.50 33.06
C PRO A 116 -19.05 -21.04 33.32
N GLU A 117 -19.72 -20.41 32.35
CA GLU A 117 -20.56 -19.24 32.62
C GLU A 117 -21.66 -19.68 33.59
N GLU A 118 -21.40 -19.54 34.88
CA GLU A 118 -22.41 -19.72 35.89
C GLU A 118 -23.35 -18.51 35.84
N THR A 119 -24.49 -18.80 35.25
CA THR A 119 -25.70 -18.02 35.22
C THR A 119 -26.30 -17.97 36.63
N ALA A 120 -26.27 -16.82 37.29
CA ALA A 120 -27.17 -16.46 38.39
C ALA A 120 -27.10 -14.94 38.57
N ARG A 121 -28.05 -14.16 38.04
CA ARG A 121 -29.24 -13.65 38.76
C ARG A 121 -28.92 -12.93 40.06
#